data_AF-A0A2D5WZX0-F1
#
_entry.id   AF-A0A2D5WZX0-F1
#
_cell.length_a   1.000
_cell.length_b   1.000
_cell.length_c   1.000
_cell.angle_alpha   90.00
_cell.angle_beta   90.00
_cell.angle_gamma   90.00
#
_symmetry.space_group_name_H-M   'P 1'
#
loop_
_entity.id
_entity.type
_entity.pdbx_description
1 polymer ?
#
loop_
_entity_poly.entity_id
_entity_poly.type
_entity_poly.pdbx_seq_one_letter_code
_entity_poly.pdbx_strand_id
1 'polypeptide(L)'
;MSGYKELIKAKFNELRFEKTHSDNKRIRILFDYWLENFLILNEHNNVPPYQCLHLEEWYLKKNIQKKQKKFFLIKRFIKMLLSFLPQNNKLFLYTKRKRPGFLEGIQVISFSEKLKKLKLNFNKDNKKHFLEDIKKIIPSELHLNLSKALPDFFFFEEFSIDSLPNEIYLAHGHILQYPWNLLALVKNRIRIIGIQHGGNYGEFKMNSYQIFEESYCDEFYFWGLGNKNTQQQRFKEGFNNKLVVKNAYILDFYGSIFAQKHIGGFNQINLDLKNFKIYRKLEKEFGQLSHLVHPKEKQADDNSKILLDKMSKEEQRNSIILIPYPGSTVFYKCVYEDIPFVMYLNHEWKKYFTDNYLELLCLLEEEKKLFWWHEEEELAKYLKNLYLSSKPNHKLSNKNIKDYLEKRL
;
A
#
# COMPACT_ATOMS: atom_id res chain seq x y z
N MET A 1 -17.77 -17.38 5.93
CA MET A 1 -16.59 -17.69 5.07
C MET A 1 -15.29 -17.86 5.85
N SER A 2 -15.16 -17.36 7.09
CA SER A 2 -13.98 -17.59 7.94
C SER A 2 -13.65 -19.07 8.17
N GLY A 3 -14.67 -19.93 8.35
CA GLY A 3 -14.47 -21.37 8.56
C GLY A 3 -13.77 -22.09 7.40
N TYR A 4 -14.08 -21.73 6.15
CA TYR A 4 -13.43 -22.37 4.99
C TYR A 4 -11.99 -21.93 4.81
N LYS A 5 -11.64 -20.70 5.20
CA LYS A 5 -10.26 -20.18 5.12
C LYS A 5 -9.30 -21.12 5.86
N GLU A 6 -9.61 -21.44 7.10
CA GLU A 6 -8.74 -22.26 7.94
C GLU A 6 -8.67 -23.72 7.48
N LEU A 7 -9.77 -24.28 6.97
CA LEU A 7 -9.76 -25.62 6.38
C LEU A 7 -8.91 -25.70 5.11
N ILE A 8 -9.04 -24.73 4.19
CA ILE A 8 -8.24 -24.68 2.96
C ILE A 8 -6.75 -24.50 3.30
N LYS A 9 -6.43 -23.62 4.25
CA LYS A 9 -5.05 -23.43 4.73
C LYS A 9 -4.45 -24.70 5.32
N ALA A 10 -5.21 -25.39 6.17
CA ALA A 10 -4.76 -26.64 6.78
C ALA A 10 -4.37 -27.65 5.70
N LYS A 11 -5.24 -27.82 4.68
CA LYS A 11 -4.95 -28.70 3.53
C LYS A 11 -3.77 -28.26 2.67
N PHE A 12 -3.58 -26.96 2.48
CA PHE A 12 -2.40 -26.46 1.77
C PHE A 12 -1.11 -26.77 2.54
N ASN A 13 -1.12 -26.59 3.86
CA ASN A 13 0.04 -26.86 4.71
C ASN A 13 0.35 -28.36 4.78
N GLU A 14 -0.65 -29.22 5.04
CA GLU A 14 -0.52 -30.69 5.06
C GLU A 14 0.20 -31.19 3.79
N LEU A 15 -0.32 -30.82 2.62
CA LEU A 15 0.18 -31.30 1.33
C LEU A 15 1.60 -30.81 0.99
N ARG A 16 1.98 -29.60 1.43
CA ARG A 16 3.31 -29.04 1.13
C ARG A 16 4.38 -29.54 2.10
N PHE A 17 4.08 -29.61 3.41
CA PHE A 17 5.11 -29.86 4.43
C PHE A 17 5.37 -31.33 4.72
N GLU A 18 4.39 -32.22 4.50
CA GLU A 18 4.64 -33.66 4.66
C GLU A 18 5.57 -34.21 3.56
N LYS A 19 5.60 -33.57 2.39
CA LYS A 19 6.34 -34.08 1.21
C LYS A 19 7.67 -33.39 0.91
N THR A 20 7.86 -32.11 1.25
CA THR A 20 9.10 -31.38 0.85
C THR A 20 10.14 -31.22 1.94
N HIS A 21 9.83 -31.53 3.20
CA HIS A 21 10.70 -31.29 4.38
C HIS A 21 11.23 -29.84 4.51
N SER A 22 10.67 -28.87 3.78
CA SER A 22 11.09 -27.48 3.83
C SER A 22 10.00 -26.60 4.42
N ASP A 23 10.27 -25.98 5.56
CA ASP A 23 9.39 -25.02 6.22
C ASP A 23 9.50 -23.64 5.54
N ASN A 24 9.06 -23.57 4.28
CA ASN A 24 9.02 -22.31 3.55
C ASN A 24 7.87 -21.41 4.07
N LYS A 25 8.14 -20.75 5.20
CA LYS A 25 7.26 -19.79 5.87
C LYS A 25 6.71 -18.73 4.92
N ARG A 26 7.52 -18.22 3.97
CA ARG A 26 7.12 -17.14 3.05
C ARG A 26 6.01 -17.55 2.10
N ILE A 27 6.05 -18.77 1.56
CA ILE A 27 4.96 -19.27 0.71
C ILE A 27 3.66 -19.42 1.48
N ARG A 28 3.71 -19.89 2.73
CA ARG A 28 2.52 -20.00 3.59
C ARG A 28 1.86 -18.64 3.80
N ILE A 29 2.68 -17.63 4.10
CA ILE A 29 2.23 -16.25 4.33
C ILE A 29 1.60 -15.69 3.05
N LEU A 30 2.22 -15.91 1.89
CA LEU A 30 1.64 -15.51 0.60
C LEU A 30 0.33 -16.22 0.30
N PHE A 31 0.25 -17.52 0.58
CA PHE A 31 -0.96 -18.30 0.33
C PHE A 31 -2.11 -17.85 1.23
N ASP A 32 -1.86 -17.65 2.52
CA ASP A 32 -2.86 -17.13 3.47
C ASP A 32 -3.42 -15.78 2.99
N TYR A 33 -2.53 -14.84 2.70
CA TYR A 33 -2.90 -13.51 2.25
C TYR A 33 -3.63 -13.51 0.90
N TRP A 34 -3.18 -14.34 -0.05
CA TRP A 34 -3.85 -14.52 -1.32
C TRP A 34 -5.24 -15.14 -1.15
N LEU A 35 -5.37 -16.16 -0.30
CA LEU A 35 -6.64 -16.84 -0.04
C LEU A 35 -7.64 -15.89 0.62
N GLU A 36 -7.21 -15.05 1.57
CA GLU A 36 -8.07 -14.02 2.17
C GLU A 36 -8.61 -13.07 1.12
N ASN A 37 -7.73 -12.55 0.26
CA ASN A 37 -8.11 -11.68 -0.85
C ASN A 37 -9.03 -12.37 -1.86
N PHE A 38 -8.80 -13.65 -2.15
CA PHE A 38 -9.66 -14.45 -3.02
C PHE A 38 -11.06 -14.60 -2.43
N LEU A 39 -11.17 -14.90 -1.13
CA LEU A 39 -12.45 -15.04 -0.45
C LEU A 39 -13.22 -13.71 -0.43
N ILE A 40 -12.55 -12.59 -0.18
CA ILE A 40 -13.15 -11.25 -0.31
C ILE A 40 -13.71 -11.03 -1.71
N LEU A 41 -12.93 -11.33 -2.75
CA LEU A 41 -13.39 -11.19 -4.13
C LEU A 41 -14.57 -12.09 -4.48
N ASN A 42 -14.55 -13.34 -4.00
CA ASN A 42 -15.62 -14.30 -4.20
C ASN A 42 -16.92 -13.87 -3.50
N GLU A 43 -16.86 -13.30 -2.29
CA GLU A 43 -18.02 -12.68 -1.60
C GLU A 43 -18.70 -11.60 -2.43
N HIS A 44 -17.93 -10.95 -3.31
CA HIS A 44 -18.41 -9.88 -4.19
C HIS A 44 -18.62 -10.33 -5.64
N ASN A 45 -18.73 -11.64 -5.91
CA ASN A 45 -18.91 -12.22 -7.25
C ASN A 45 -17.85 -11.76 -8.27
N ASN A 46 -16.63 -11.48 -7.80
CA ASN A 46 -15.50 -11.12 -8.66
C ASN A 46 -14.56 -12.32 -8.77
N VAL A 47 -14.70 -13.14 -9.80
CA VAL A 47 -13.78 -14.26 -10.03
C VAL A 47 -12.56 -13.75 -10.80
N PRO A 48 -11.34 -13.81 -10.22
CA PRO A 48 -10.14 -13.39 -10.92
C PRO A 48 -9.76 -14.37 -12.04
N PRO A 49 -8.97 -13.93 -13.04
CA PRO A 49 -8.50 -14.79 -14.11
C PRO A 49 -7.51 -15.83 -13.60
N TYR A 50 -7.26 -16.84 -14.43
CA TYR A 50 -6.26 -17.88 -14.17
C TYR A 50 -4.89 -17.29 -13.83
N GLN A 51 -4.21 -17.88 -12.85
CA GLN A 51 -2.86 -17.49 -12.39
C GLN A 51 -2.73 -16.05 -11.85
N CYS A 52 -3.83 -15.44 -11.39
CA CYS A 52 -3.76 -14.10 -10.81
C CYS A 52 -3.26 -14.12 -9.35
N LEU A 53 -1.99 -13.78 -9.14
CA LEU A 53 -1.42 -13.64 -7.79
C LEU A 53 -1.73 -12.29 -7.15
N HIS A 54 -1.62 -11.18 -7.89
CA HIS A 54 -1.90 -9.84 -7.34
C HIS A 54 -3.37 -9.46 -7.51
N LEU A 55 -4.23 -10.07 -6.70
CA LEU A 55 -5.69 -9.96 -6.77
C LEU A 55 -6.21 -8.53 -6.63
N GLU A 56 -5.64 -7.76 -5.72
CA GLU A 56 -5.99 -6.34 -5.53
C GLU A 56 -5.66 -5.49 -6.75
N GLU A 57 -4.45 -5.63 -7.29
CA GLU A 57 -4.03 -4.88 -8.47
C GLU A 57 -4.89 -5.24 -9.69
N TRP A 58 -5.25 -6.52 -9.84
CA TRP A 58 -6.22 -6.94 -10.86
C TRP A 58 -7.57 -6.27 -10.67
N TYR A 59 -8.14 -6.32 -9.46
CA TYR A 59 -9.44 -5.72 -9.18
C TYR A 59 -9.46 -4.21 -9.44
N LEU A 60 -8.39 -3.51 -9.09
CA LEU A 60 -8.24 -2.07 -9.36
C LEU A 60 -8.10 -1.77 -10.86
N LYS A 61 -7.49 -2.68 -11.63
CA LYS A 61 -7.15 -2.46 -13.05
C LYS A 61 -8.09 -3.11 -14.06
N LYS A 62 -9.08 -3.91 -13.63
CA LYS A 62 -9.94 -4.70 -14.54
C LYS A 62 -10.65 -3.91 -15.66
N ASN A 63 -10.75 -2.58 -15.55
CA ASN A 63 -11.34 -1.70 -16.56
C ASN A 63 -10.34 -0.81 -17.31
N ILE A 64 -9.02 -1.02 -17.18
CA ILE A 64 -8.01 -0.17 -17.82
C ILE A 64 -7.49 -0.85 -19.09
N GLN A 65 -7.95 -0.38 -20.25
CA GLN A 65 -7.34 -0.72 -21.53
C GLN A 65 -5.97 -0.04 -21.62
N LYS A 66 -4.90 -0.79 -21.38
CA LYS A 66 -3.54 -0.29 -21.65
C LYS A 66 -3.17 -0.58 -23.10
N LYS A 67 -3.08 0.47 -23.92
CA LYS A 67 -2.36 0.42 -25.21
C LYS A 67 -0.89 0.10 -24.93
N GLN A 68 -0.47 -1.13 -25.20
CA GLN A 68 0.95 -1.47 -25.18
C GLN A 68 1.62 -0.90 -26.43
N LYS A 69 2.60 -0.01 -26.25
CA LYS A 69 3.49 0.41 -27.34
C LYS A 69 4.52 -0.69 -27.61
N LYS A 70 4.56 -1.17 -28.86
CA LYS A 70 5.55 -2.13 -29.36
C LYS A 70 6.90 -1.44 -29.59
N PHE A 71 7.86 -1.69 -28.71
CA PHE A 71 9.30 -1.47 -28.93
C PHE A 71 10.02 -2.75 -28.48
N PHE A 72 10.19 -3.73 -29.38
CA PHE A 72 10.26 -5.14 -28.95
C PHE A 72 11.65 -5.81 -29.06
N LEU A 73 12.49 -5.46 -30.04
CA LEU A 73 13.68 -6.30 -30.33
C LEU A 73 14.95 -5.86 -29.59
N ILE A 74 15.41 -4.62 -29.78
CA ILE A 74 16.66 -4.11 -29.15
C ILE A 74 16.58 -4.17 -27.61
N LYS A 75 15.43 -3.82 -27.05
CA LYS A 75 15.21 -3.85 -25.60
C LYS A 75 15.27 -5.27 -25.02
N ARG A 76 14.83 -6.28 -25.79
CA ARG A 76 14.89 -7.69 -25.38
C ARG A 76 16.33 -8.21 -25.40
N PHE A 77 17.12 -7.82 -26.40
CA PHE A 77 18.54 -8.14 -26.46
C PHE A 77 19.34 -7.51 -25.31
N ILE A 78 19.15 -6.21 -25.04
CA ILE A 78 19.80 -5.52 -23.91
C ILE A 78 19.44 -6.21 -22.59
N LYS A 79 18.15 -6.49 -22.34
CA LYS A 79 17.71 -7.20 -21.13
C LYS A 79 18.33 -8.58 -20.98
N MET A 80 18.50 -9.30 -22.10
CA MET A 80 19.15 -10.60 -22.11
C MET A 80 20.61 -10.47 -21.66
N LEU A 81 21.35 -9.49 -22.18
CA LEU A 81 22.73 -9.23 -21.76
C LEU A 81 22.81 -8.83 -20.28
N LEU A 82 21.91 -7.96 -19.82
CA LEU A 82 21.89 -7.53 -18.42
C LEU A 82 21.72 -8.68 -17.43
N SER A 83 21.02 -9.76 -17.81
CA SER A 83 20.84 -10.92 -16.92
C SER A 83 22.13 -11.66 -16.57
N PHE A 84 23.25 -11.42 -17.26
CA PHE A 84 24.54 -12.01 -16.93
C PHE A 84 25.36 -11.18 -15.94
N LEU A 85 24.92 -9.95 -15.61
CA LEU A 85 25.65 -9.10 -14.69
C LEU A 85 25.68 -9.69 -13.27
N PRO A 86 26.82 -9.56 -12.55
CA PRO A 86 26.89 -9.92 -11.15
C PRO A 86 25.91 -9.05 -10.34
N GLN A 87 25.39 -9.59 -9.25
CA GLN A 87 24.50 -8.86 -8.35
C GLN A 87 25.31 -8.29 -7.19
N ASN A 88 24.94 -7.08 -6.77
CA ASN A 88 25.44 -6.54 -5.52
C ASN A 88 24.87 -7.32 -4.33
N ASN A 89 25.57 -7.26 -3.20
CA ASN A 89 25.11 -7.86 -1.94
C ASN A 89 23.76 -7.30 -1.45
N LYS A 90 23.40 -6.08 -1.88
CA LYS A 90 22.14 -5.41 -1.51
C LYS A 90 21.39 -4.97 -2.75
N LEU A 91 20.08 -5.21 -2.76
CA LEU A 91 19.19 -4.78 -3.83
C LEU A 91 18.02 -3.98 -3.28
N PHE A 92 17.76 -2.81 -3.86
CA PHE A 92 16.67 -1.92 -3.47
C PHE A 92 15.56 -1.93 -4.52
N LEU A 93 14.44 -2.56 -4.20
CA LEU A 93 13.22 -2.57 -5.03
C LEU A 93 12.38 -1.34 -4.67
N TYR A 94 12.82 -0.17 -5.17
CA TYR A 94 12.30 1.14 -4.77
C TYR A 94 10.78 1.32 -4.84
N THR A 95 10.30 2.14 -3.90
CA THR A 95 9.04 2.89 -4.00
C THR A 95 9.28 4.23 -4.72
N LYS A 96 9.50 4.15 -6.03
CA LYS A 96 9.21 5.20 -7.04
C LYS A 96 9.78 6.65 -7.01
N ARG A 97 10.63 7.16 -6.09
CA ARG A 97 10.99 8.60 -6.17
C ARG A 97 12.44 9.09 -6.09
N LYS A 98 13.38 8.38 -5.49
CA LYS A 98 14.79 8.61 -5.86
C LYS A 98 15.01 7.77 -7.11
N ARG A 99 15.33 8.40 -8.25
CA ARG A 99 15.83 7.62 -9.40
C ARG A 99 16.97 6.80 -8.81
N PRO A 100 16.94 5.46 -8.87
CA PRO A 100 18.11 4.69 -8.52
C PRO A 100 19.31 5.34 -9.22
N GLY A 101 20.46 5.35 -8.55
CA GLY A 101 21.70 5.52 -9.29
C GLY A 101 21.64 4.59 -10.50
N PHE A 102 22.12 5.05 -11.65
CA PHE A 102 22.01 4.30 -12.92
C PHE A 102 22.38 2.81 -12.76
N LEU A 103 23.38 2.53 -11.91
CA LEU A 103 23.83 1.20 -11.52
C LEU A 103 22.78 0.36 -10.76
N GLU A 104 22.11 0.94 -9.75
CA GLU A 104 21.06 0.25 -8.99
C GLU A 104 19.88 -0.11 -9.90
N GLY A 105 19.52 0.78 -10.83
CA GLY A 105 18.49 0.53 -11.82
C GLY A 105 18.85 -0.63 -12.75
N ILE A 106 20.11 -0.69 -13.18
CA ILE A 106 20.65 -1.82 -13.95
C ILE A 106 20.57 -3.11 -13.15
N GLN A 107 20.91 -3.10 -11.87
CA GLN A 107 20.87 -4.29 -11.01
C GLN A 107 19.46 -4.82 -10.83
N VAL A 108 18.48 -3.95 -10.56
CA VAL A 108 17.07 -4.36 -10.47
C VAL A 108 16.60 -4.98 -11.79
N ILE A 109 16.94 -4.38 -12.93
CA ILE A 109 16.57 -4.95 -14.24
C ILE A 109 17.27 -6.29 -14.45
N SER A 110 18.59 -6.36 -14.21
CA SER A 110 19.40 -7.56 -14.34
C SER A 110 18.83 -8.71 -13.52
N PHE A 111 18.58 -8.48 -12.23
CA PHE A 111 18.03 -9.47 -11.32
C PHE A 111 16.61 -9.90 -11.71
N SER A 112 15.76 -8.95 -12.10
CA SER A 112 14.43 -9.25 -12.63
C SER A 112 14.50 -10.21 -13.82
N GLU A 113 15.41 -9.96 -14.77
CA GLU A 113 15.56 -10.82 -15.95
C GLU A 113 16.20 -12.17 -15.61
N LYS A 114 17.08 -12.26 -14.60
CA LYS A 114 17.57 -13.53 -14.05
C LYS A 114 16.41 -14.38 -13.50
N LEU A 115 15.58 -13.80 -12.63
CA LEU A 115 14.44 -14.50 -12.04
C LEU A 115 13.45 -15.00 -13.11
N LYS A 116 13.22 -14.22 -14.17
CA LYS A 116 12.32 -14.62 -15.27
C LYS A 116 12.80 -15.80 -16.11
N LYS A 117 14.11 -16.06 -16.12
CA LYS A 117 14.74 -17.14 -16.88
C LYS A 117 14.81 -18.45 -16.09
N LEU A 118 14.45 -18.42 -14.82
CA LEU A 118 14.44 -19.62 -13.99
C LEU A 118 13.46 -20.65 -14.56
N LYS A 119 13.95 -21.87 -14.72
CA LYS A 119 13.12 -23.03 -15.01
C LYS A 119 12.57 -23.52 -13.68
N LEU A 120 11.27 -23.34 -13.47
CA LEU A 120 10.58 -23.75 -12.26
C LEU A 120 9.91 -25.10 -12.51
N ASN A 121 10.08 -26.03 -11.59
CA ASN A 121 9.40 -27.33 -11.62
C ASN A 121 8.03 -27.18 -10.99
N PHE A 122 6.97 -27.34 -11.80
CA PHE A 122 5.59 -27.32 -11.33
C PHE A 122 5.14 -28.71 -10.92
N ASN A 123 4.76 -28.87 -9.66
CA ASN A 123 4.21 -30.13 -9.18
C ASN A 123 2.68 -30.18 -9.45
N LYS A 124 2.34 -30.66 -10.65
CA LYS A 124 0.96 -30.78 -11.13
C LYS A 124 0.12 -31.71 -10.25
N ASP A 125 0.72 -32.79 -9.75
CA ASP A 125 0.03 -33.79 -8.93
C ASP A 125 -0.34 -33.23 -7.56
N ASN A 126 0.55 -32.45 -6.95
CA ASN A 126 0.28 -31.72 -5.71
C ASN A 126 -0.89 -30.75 -5.87
N LYS A 127 -0.93 -29.98 -6.96
CA LYS A 127 -2.08 -29.09 -7.23
C LYS A 127 -3.37 -29.90 -7.41
N LYS A 128 -3.31 -31.00 -8.16
CA LYS A 128 -4.48 -31.87 -8.40
C LYS A 128 -5.03 -32.43 -7.09
N HIS A 129 -4.19 -33.05 -6.25
CA HIS A 129 -4.61 -33.60 -4.97
C HIS A 129 -5.15 -32.53 -4.02
N PHE A 130 -4.49 -31.36 -3.95
CA PHE A 130 -5.01 -30.23 -3.18
C PHE A 130 -6.43 -29.86 -3.62
N LEU A 131 -6.68 -29.74 -4.92
CA LEU A 131 -8.00 -29.42 -5.45
C LEU A 131 -9.03 -30.54 -5.21
N GLU A 132 -8.62 -31.82 -5.26
CA GLU A 132 -9.47 -32.97 -4.97
C GLU A 132 -9.89 -33.03 -3.50
N ASP A 133 -8.98 -32.69 -2.58
CA ASP A 133 -9.27 -32.69 -1.15
C ASP A 133 -10.14 -31.51 -0.74
N ILE A 134 -9.83 -30.30 -1.22
CA ILE A 134 -10.66 -29.14 -0.89
C ILE A 134 -12.07 -29.24 -1.49
N LYS A 135 -12.26 -29.98 -2.60
CA LYS A 135 -13.60 -30.24 -3.18
C LYS A 135 -14.56 -30.90 -2.20
N LYS A 136 -14.04 -31.70 -1.27
CA LYS A 136 -14.83 -32.46 -0.28
C LYS A 136 -15.29 -31.59 0.89
N ILE A 137 -14.66 -30.42 1.11
CA ILE A 137 -14.83 -29.60 2.32
C ILE A 137 -15.43 -28.22 2.06
N ILE A 138 -15.53 -27.78 0.80
CA ILE A 138 -16.09 -26.47 0.45
C ILE A 138 -17.23 -26.59 -0.59
N PRO A 139 -18.15 -25.62 -0.66
CA PRO A 139 -19.23 -25.62 -1.64
C PRO A 139 -18.73 -25.69 -3.09
N SER A 140 -19.47 -26.39 -3.96
CA SER A 140 -19.10 -26.60 -5.36
C SER A 140 -18.79 -25.31 -6.14
N GLU A 141 -19.54 -24.24 -5.88
CA GLU A 141 -19.31 -22.94 -6.52
C GLU A 141 -17.98 -22.31 -6.08
N LEU A 142 -17.70 -22.31 -4.78
CA LEU A 142 -16.44 -21.81 -4.24
C LEU A 142 -15.26 -22.64 -4.76
N HIS A 143 -15.41 -23.97 -4.82
CA HIS A 143 -14.43 -24.87 -5.41
C HIS A 143 -14.14 -24.55 -6.87
N LEU A 144 -15.19 -24.33 -7.68
CA LEU A 144 -15.06 -23.99 -9.08
C LEU A 144 -14.29 -22.67 -9.28
N ASN A 145 -14.64 -21.64 -8.50
CA ASN A 145 -13.99 -20.33 -8.58
C ASN A 145 -12.54 -20.39 -8.09
N LEU A 146 -12.28 -21.12 -7.01
CA LEU A 146 -10.93 -21.30 -6.46
C LEU A 146 -10.05 -22.07 -7.45
N SER A 147 -10.54 -23.17 -8.02
CA SER A 147 -9.81 -23.97 -9.01
C SER A 147 -9.41 -23.16 -10.24
N LYS A 148 -10.28 -22.24 -10.69
CA LYS A 148 -10.01 -21.32 -11.80
C LYS A 148 -8.99 -20.25 -11.43
N ALA A 149 -9.03 -19.72 -10.21
CA ALA A 149 -8.18 -18.61 -9.77
C ALA A 149 -6.78 -19.03 -9.33
N LEU A 150 -6.66 -20.21 -8.71
CA LEU A 150 -5.51 -20.66 -7.94
C LEU A 150 -4.21 -20.68 -8.78
N PRO A 151 -3.22 -19.82 -8.45
CA PRO A 151 -1.95 -19.78 -9.15
C PRO A 151 -1.14 -21.07 -9.03
N ASP A 152 -0.56 -21.50 -10.14
CA ASP A 152 0.44 -22.59 -10.16
C ASP A 152 1.67 -22.26 -9.30
N PHE A 153 1.91 -20.96 -9.08
CA PHE A 153 2.96 -20.44 -8.21
C PHE A 153 3.03 -21.15 -6.84
N PHE A 154 1.89 -21.46 -6.24
CA PHE A 154 1.81 -22.12 -4.94
C PHE A 154 2.20 -23.62 -4.96
N PHE A 155 2.50 -24.17 -6.14
CA PHE A 155 2.87 -25.57 -6.34
C PHE A 155 4.17 -25.72 -7.13
N PHE A 156 4.91 -24.63 -7.34
CA PHE A 156 6.31 -24.74 -7.78
C PHE A 156 7.18 -25.27 -6.64
N GLU A 157 8.14 -26.11 -7.01
CA GLU A 157 9.24 -26.53 -6.16
C GLU A 157 10.15 -25.34 -5.83
N GLU A 158 10.82 -25.43 -4.68
CA GLU A 158 11.87 -24.48 -4.35
C GLU A 158 13.08 -24.66 -5.25
N PHE A 159 13.82 -23.58 -5.45
CA PHE A 159 15.03 -23.60 -6.27
C PHE A 159 16.20 -22.92 -5.54
N SER A 160 17.41 -23.29 -5.94
CA SER A 160 18.65 -22.64 -5.50
C SER A 160 19.22 -21.83 -6.65
N ILE A 161 19.86 -20.71 -6.31
CA ILE A 161 20.54 -19.84 -7.27
C ILE A 161 21.69 -19.16 -6.54
N ASP A 162 22.88 -19.24 -7.12
CA ASP A 162 24.12 -18.85 -6.43
C ASP A 162 24.43 -17.36 -6.54
N SER A 163 23.76 -16.63 -7.46
CA SER A 163 24.03 -15.21 -7.73
C SER A 163 22.96 -14.27 -7.16
N LEU A 164 22.46 -14.59 -5.97
CA LEU A 164 21.47 -13.77 -5.27
C LEU A 164 22.12 -12.61 -4.51
N PRO A 165 21.44 -11.46 -4.39
CA PRO A 165 21.79 -10.50 -3.36
C PRO A 165 21.56 -11.12 -1.96
N ASN A 166 22.41 -10.77 -1.01
CA ASN A 166 22.26 -11.18 0.40
C ASN A 166 21.03 -10.51 1.04
N GLU A 167 20.77 -9.25 0.67
CA GLU A 167 19.67 -8.44 1.20
C GLU A 167 18.82 -7.84 0.08
N ILE A 168 17.51 -7.90 0.23
CA ILE A 168 16.54 -7.26 -0.66
C ILE A 168 15.64 -6.34 0.15
N TYR A 169 15.64 -5.05 -0.19
CA TYR A 169 14.74 -4.05 0.38
C TYR A 169 13.53 -3.89 -0.54
N LEU A 170 12.31 -4.07 -0.03
CA LEU A 170 11.11 -4.02 -0.84
C LEU A 170 9.89 -3.48 -0.10
N ALA A 171 8.84 -3.20 -0.87
CA ALA A 171 7.52 -2.79 -0.39
C ALA A 171 6.48 -3.86 -0.75
N HIS A 172 5.34 -3.89 -0.03
CA HIS A 172 4.19 -4.78 -0.28
C HIS A 172 3.97 -5.19 -1.73
N GLY A 173 3.77 -4.19 -2.60
CA GLY A 173 3.31 -4.41 -3.96
C GLY A 173 4.31 -5.19 -4.80
N HIS A 174 5.60 -5.15 -4.45
CA HIS A 174 6.60 -5.95 -5.14
C HIS A 174 6.49 -7.43 -4.78
N ILE A 175 6.14 -7.79 -3.53
CA ILE A 175 6.06 -9.19 -3.07
C ILE A 175 5.08 -10.01 -3.94
N LEU A 176 3.97 -9.41 -4.34
CA LEU A 176 2.92 -10.08 -5.13
C LEU A 176 3.15 -10.00 -6.64
N GLN A 177 4.15 -9.23 -7.09
CA GLN A 177 4.40 -8.99 -8.52
C GLN A 177 5.42 -9.96 -9.09
N TYR A 178 5.12 -10.50 -10.26
CA TYR A 178 6.10 -11.24 -11.05
C TYR A 178 7.20 -10.30 -11.58
N PRO A 179 8.49 -10.67 -11.48
CA PRO A 179 9.04 -11.95 -11.02
C PRO A 179 9.46 -11.98 -9.54
N TRP A 180 9.21 -10.93 -8.77
CA TRP A 180 9.67 -10.80 -7.39
C TRP A 180 9.00 -11.76 -6.42
N ASN A 181 7.76 -12.17 -6.71
CA ASN A 181 7.08 -13.23 -5.97
C ASN A 181 7.89 -14.56 -5.94
N LEU A 182 8.74 -14.81 -6.94
CA LEU A 182 9.62 -15.99 -6.96
C LEU A 182 10.63 -16.02 -5.81
N LEU A 183 10.89 -14.89 -5.15
CA LEU A 183 11.75 -14.83 -3.96
C LEU A 183 11.21 -15.68 -2.80
N ALA A 184 9.91 -15.95 -2.78
CA ALA A 184 9.34 -16.85 -1.79
C ALA A 184 9.71 -18.32 -2.03
N LEU A 185 10.17 -18.71 -3.23
CA LEU A 185 10.53 -20.09 -3.59
C LEU A 185 12.05 -20.35 -3.51
N VAL A 186 12.83 -19.37 -3.08
CA VAL A 186 14.29 -19.49 -3.00
C VAL A 186 14.67 -20.31 -1.76
N LYS A 187 15.43 -21.38 -1.96
CA LYS A 187 15.97 -22.25 -0.89
C LYS A 187 17.14 -21.59 -0.13
N ASN A 188 18.02 -20.88 -0.83
CA ASN A 188 19.13 -20.15 -0.24
C ASN A 188 18.62 -18.95 0.56
N ARG A 189 19.18 -18.69 1.75
CA ARG A 189 18.71 -17.61 2.61
C ARG A 189 19.02 -16.23 2.01
N ILE A 190 17.97 -15.54 1.55
CA ILE A 190 17.99 -14.09 1.28
C ILE A 190 17.32 -13.39 2.45
N ARG A 191 17.95 -12.34 2.99
CA ARG A 191 17.32 -11.45 3.96
C ARG A 191 16.41 -10.45 3.23
N ILE A 192 15.12 -10.48 3.54
CA ILE A 192 14.11 -9.57 2.99
C ILE A 192 13.81 -8.50 4.02
N ILE A 193 14.04 -7.25 3.66
CA ILE A 193 13.78 -6.07 4.48
C ILE A 193 12.60 -5.31 3.89
N GLY A 194 11.49 -5.29 4.62
CA GLY A 194 10.31 -4.51 4.27
C GLY A 194 10.49 -3.05 4.64
N ILE A 195 10.04 -2.16 3.77
CA ILE A 195 9.94 -0.73 4.05
C ILE A 195 8.50 -0.32 3.80
N GLN A 196 7.88 0.34 4.79
CA GLN A 196 6.59 0.99 4.65
C GLN A 196 6.54 1.80 3.34
N HIS A 197 5.45 1.65 2.60
CA HIS A 197 5.34 2.22 1.25
C HIS A 197 4.11 3.10 1.04
N GLY A 198 3.26 3.26 2.05
CA GLY A 198 2.06 4.08 2.04
C GLY A 198 1.68 4.53 3.45
N GLY A 199 0.56 5.21 3.59
CA GLY A 199 -0.06 5.45 4.89
C GLY A 199 -0.75 4.21 5.46
N ASN A 200 -1.26 4.31 6.69
CA ASN A 200 -1.97 3.31 7.51
C ASN A 200 -1.11 2.38 8.41
N TYR A 201 0.21 2.33 8.23
CA TYR A 201 1.07 1.45 9.02
C TYR A 201 1.32 2.06 10.40
N GLY A 202 1.11 1.25 11.44
CA GLY A 202 1.17 1.69 12.84
C GLY A 202 -0.02 2.55 13.26
N GLU A 203 -0.98 2.86 12.38
CA GLU A 203 -2.12 3.74 12.69
C GLU A 203 -3.31 2.99 13.31
N PHE A 204 -3.59 1.77 12.85
CA PHE A 204 -4.75 0.97 13.26
C PHE A 204 -4.33 -0.24 14.08
N LYS A 205 -5.13 -0.58 15.10
CA LYS A 205 -4.94 -1.78 15.94
C LYS A 205 -4.99 -3.07 15.12
N MET A 206 -5.85 -3.09 14.09
CA MET A 206 -6.00 -4.22 13.17
C MET A 206 -5.73 -3.74 11.74
N ASN A 207 -4.59 -4.14 11.20
CA ASN A 207 -4.21 -3.87 9.81
C ASN A 207 -3.53 -5.12 9.22
N SER A 208 -4.31 -6.01 8.60
CA SER A 208 -3.77 -7.26 8.08
C SER A 208 -2.85 -7.08 6.87
N TYR A 209 -2.90 -5.94 6.17
CA TYR A 209 -1.89 -5.59 5.16
C TYR A 209 -0.50 -5.49 5.78
N GLN A 210 -0.43 -4.72 6.86
CA GLN A 210 0.80 -4.52 7.62
C GLN A 210 1.27 -5.86 8.23
N ILE A 211 0.38 -6.61 8.88
CA ILE A 211 0.73 -7.91 9.49
C ILE A 211 1.30 -8.88 8.45
N PHE A 212 0.70 -8.96 7.26
CA PHE A 212 1.20 -9.78 6.17
C PHE A 212 2.62 -9.39 5.75
N GLU A 213 2.88 -8.09 5.54
CA GLU A 213 4.20 -7.62 5.12
C GLU A 213 5.27 -7.86 6.17
N GLU A 214 4.97 -7.52 7.43
CA GLU A 214 5.87 -7.77 8.54
C GLU A 214 6.21 -9.26 8.64
N SER A 215 5.22 -10.13 8.49
CA SER A 215 5.41 -11.58 8.58
C SER A 215 6.28 -12.14 7.46
N TYR A 216 6.16 -11.58 6.25
CA TYR A 216 6.90 -12.01 5.07
C TYR A 216 8.38 -11.61 5.11
N CYS A 217 8.68 -10.48 5.76
CA CYS A 217 10.03 -9.94 5.85
C CYS A 217 10.79 -10.50 7.06
N ASP A 218 12.12 -10.49 6.99
CA ASP A 218 12.97 -10.74 8.16
C ASP A 218 13.01 -9.53 9.09
N GLU A 219 12.90 -8.33 8.51
CA GLU A 219 12.74 -7.07 9.21
C GLU A 219 11.78 -6.15 8.46
N PHE A 220 11.08 -5.28 9.18
CA PHE A 220 10.18 -4.29 8.60
C PHE A 220 10.39 -2.93 9.24
N TYR A 221 10.53 -1.89 8.41
CA TYR A 221 10.75 -0.52 8.83
C TYR A 221 9.55 0.39 8.55
N PHE A 222 9.16 1.17 9.55
CA PHE A 222 8.02 2.08 9.56
C PHE A 222 8.45 3.55 9.44
N TRP A 223 7.51 4.46 9.19
CA TRP A 223 7.73 5.91 9.10
C TRP A 223 7.35 6.67 10.39
N GLY A 224 7.59 6.08 11.56
CA GLY A 224 7.48 6.77 12.86
C GLY A 224 6.43 6.22 13.82
N LEU A 225 5.53 5.33 13.38
CA LEU A 225 4.43 4.81 14.21
C LEU A 225 4.55 3.32 14.57
N GLY A 226 5.58 2.63 14.09
CA GLY A 226 5.79 1.21 14.37
C GLY A 226 6.94 0.95 15.34
N ASN A 227 7.28 -0.33 15.50
CA ASN A 227 8.29 -0.80 16.46
C ASN A 227 9.73 -0.53 16.01
N LYS A 228 9.98 -0.46 14.70
CA LYS A 228 11.28 -0.18 14.09
C LYS A 228 11.12 0.92 13.04
N ASN A 229 11.45 2.16 13.38
CA ASN A 229 11.24 3.26 12.46
C ASN A 229 12.49 3.52 11.61
N THR A 230 12.28 3.98 10.39
CA THR A 230 13.31 4.52 9.49
C THR A 230 12.82 5.88 8.99
N GLN A 231 13.76 6.76 8.67
CA GLN A 231 13.41 7.97 7.92
C GLN A 231 12.70 7.56 6.64
N GLN A 232 11.55 8.19 6.35
CA GLN A 232 10.83 7.93 5.11
C GLN A 232 11.70 8.28 3.90
N GLN A 233 11.62 7.48 2.85
CA GLN A 233 12.46 7.64 1.65
C GLN A 233 11.65 8.03 0.39
N ARG A 234 10.34 8.19 0.54
CA ARG A 234 9.39 8.36 -0.57
C ARG A 234 9.16 9.83 -0.94
N PHE A 235 9.03 10.70 0.05
CA PHE A 235 8.72 12.11 -0.06
C PHE A 235 9.99 12.94 0.07
N LYS A 236 10.07 14.04 -0.67
CA LYS A 236 11.23 14.93 -0.57
C LYS A 236 11.08 15.80 0.66
N GLU A 237 12.17 16.06 1.35
CA GLU A 237 12.13 17.06 2.41
C GLU A 237 11.81 18.43 1.81
N GLY A 238 10.76 19.05 2.35
CA GLY A 238 10.44 20.45 2.13
C GLY A 238 10.78 21.26 3.36
N PHE A 239 11.23 22.49 3.16
CA PHE A 239 11.24 23.53 4.18
C PHE A 239 10.70 24.80 3.55
N ASN A 240 9.65 25.38 4.13
CA ASN A 240 9.20 26.69 3.72
C ASN A 240 8.74 27.56 4.90
N ASN A 241 9.52 28.58 5.21
CA ASN A 241 9.23 29.48 6.34
C ASN A 241 8.21 30.57 5.99
N LYS A 242 7.68 30.59 4.76
CA LYS A 242 6.74 31.61 4.28
C LYS A 242 5.60 31.01 3.47
N LEU A 243 4.72 30.29 4.14
CA LEU A 243 3.52 29.69 3.55
C LEU A 243 2.35 30.69 3.58
N VAL A 244 1.71 30.92 2.43
CA VAL A 244 0.50 31.74 2.28
C VAL A 244 -0.58 30.88 1.63
N VAL A 245 -1.69 30.65 2.32
CA VAL A 245 -2.79 29.81 1.81
C VAL A 245 -3.63 30.63 0.84
N LYS A 246 -3.68 30.19 -0.42
CA LYS A 246 -4.50 30.76 -1.50
C LYS A 246 -5.59 29.81 -1.98
N ASN A 247 -5.44 28.52 -1.70
CA ASN A 247 -6.40 27.49 -2.12
C ASN A 247 -6.69 26.56 -0.94
N ALA A 248 -7.91 26.02 -0.91
CA ALA A 248 -8.31 24.99 0.05
C ALA A 248 -8.88 23.79 -0.70
N TYR A 249 -8.36 22.61 -0.39
CA TYR A 249 -8.77 21.37 -1.01
C TYR A 249 -9.22 20.36 0.02
N ILE A 250 -10.24 19.57 -0.32
CA ILE A 250 -10.60 18.36 0.43
C ILE A 250 -10.11 17.12 -0.30
N LEU A 251 -9.47 16.20 0.42
CA LEU A 251 -9.02 14.93 -0.12
C LEU A 251 -10.19 13.94 -0.21
N ASP A 252 -10.48 13.48 -1.42
CA ASP A 252 -11.50 12.46 -1.66
C ASP A 252 -11.11 11.13 -1.01
N PHE A 253 -12.09 10.47 -0.41
CA PHE A 253 -11.91 9.18 0.23
C PHE A 253 -12.01 8.03 -0.79
N TYR A 254 -11.05 7.11 -0.72
CA TYR A 254 -11.05 5.89 -1.52
C TYR A 254 -11.14 4.64 -0.64
N GLY A 255 -12.37 4.18 -0.39
CA GLY A 255 -12.66 2.97 0.37
C GLY A 255 -12.67 1.70 -0.48
N SER A 256 -11.51 1.10 -0.78
CA SER A 256 -11.50 -0.20 -1.47
C SER A 256 -12.17 -1.29 -0.62
N ILE A 257 -12.80 -2.28 -1.27
CA ILE A 257 -13.39 -3.43 -0.56
C ILE A 257 -12.35 -4.18 0.28
N PHE A 258 -11.09 -4.18 -0.17
CA PHE A 258 -9.99 -4.80 0.54
C PHE A 258 -9.60 -4.01 1.80
N ALA A 259 -9.52 -2.68 1.72
CA ALA A 259 -9.25 -1.84 2.89
C ALA A 259 -10.34 -2.00 3.96
N GLN A 260 -11.61 -2.11 3.55
CA GLN A 260 -12.74 -2.34 4.45
C GLN A 260 -12.67 -3.68 5.20
N LYS A 261 -12.00 -4.69 4.63
CA LYS A 261 -11.86 -6.03 5.20
C LYS A 261 -10.56 -6.20 6.00
N HIS A 262 -9.47 -5.59 5.54
CA HIS A 262 -8.14 -5.74 6.12
C HIS A 262 -7.82 -4.73 7.23
N ILE A 263 -8.51 -3.58 7.27
CA ILE A 263 -8.27 -2.53 8.25
C ILE A 263 -9.48 -2.42 9.19
N GLY A 264 -9.25 -2.63 10.48
CA GLY A 264 -10.26 -2.55 11.53
C GLY A 264 -10.97 -1.19 11.53
N GLY A 265 -12.30 -1.21 11.51
CA GLY A 265 -13.12 0.00 11.50
C GLY A 265 -13.23 0.72 10.16
N PHE A 266 -12.47 0.33 9.14
CA PHE A 266 -12.44 1.05 7.86
C PHE A 266 -13.76 0.96 7.08
N ASN A 267 -14.55 -0.11 7.28
CA ASN A 267 -15.92 -0.16 6.79
C ASN A 267 -16.82 0.93 7.42
N GLN A 268 -16.74 1.12 8.74
CA GLN A 268 -17.50 2.17 9.43
C GLN A 268 -17.04 3.56 8.97
N ILE A 269 -15.72 3.79 8.89
CA ILE A 269 -15.14 5.03 8.37
C ILE A 269 -15.70 5.34 6.96
N ASN A 270 -15.71 4.35 6.07
CA ASN A 270 -16.27 4.48 4.73
C ASN A 270 -17.77 4.81 4.72
N LEU A 271 -18.57 4.18 5.60
CA LEU A 271 -19.99 4.48 5.73
C LEU A 271 -20.23 5.90 6.24
N ASP A 272 -19.50 6.31 7.28
CA ASP A 272 -19.61 7.64 7.86
C ASP A 272 -19.24 8.72 6.84
N LEU A 273 -18.16 8.52 6.07
CA LEU A 273 -17.71 9.45 5.03
C LEU A 273 -18.65 9.53 3.82
N LYS A 274 -19.30 8.42 3.45
CA LYS A 274 -20.33 8.40 2.38
C LYS A 274 -21.60 9.13 2.77
N ASN A 275 -21.90 9.21 4.07
CA ASN A 275 -23.00 10.00 4.60
C ASN A 275 -22.61 11.49 4.49
N PHE A 276 -22.76 12.03 3.28
CA PHE A 276 -22.38 13.35 2.73
C PHE A 276 -22.74 14.60 3.56
N LYS A 277 -23.38 14.45 4.71
CA LYS A 277 -23.86 15.56 5.54
C LYS A 277 -22.72 16.35 6.18
N ILE A 278 -21.58 15.73 6.44
CA ILE A 278 -20.48 16.33 7.20
C ILE A 278 -19.80 17.47 6.43
N TYR A 279 -19.60 17.33 5.12
CA TYR A 279 -18.97 18.38 4.31
C TYR A 279 -19.90 19.53 3.97
N ARG A 280 -21.21 19.27 3.84
CA ARG A 280 -22.18 20.33 3.52
C ARG A 280 -22.21 21.43 4.56
N LYS A 281 -22.06 21.09 5.85
CA LYS A 281 -22.01 22.11 6.92
C LYS A 281 -20.70 22.91 6.83
N LEU A 282 -19.57 22.24 6.63
CA LEU A 282 -18.28 22.91 6.46
C LEU A 282 -18.25 23.83 5.23
N GLU A 283 -18.74 23.37 4.08
CA GLU A 283 -18.81 24.16 2.85
C GLU A 283 -19.77 25.34 2.97
N LYS A 284 -20.88 25.18 3.69
CA LYS A 284 -21.80 26.29 3.97
C LYS A 284 -21.11 27.39 4.77
N GLU A 285 -20.31 27.00 5.76
CA GLU A 285 -19.61 27.96 6.61
C GLU A 285 -18.39 28.55 5.90
N PHE A 286 -17.51 27.74 5.29
CA PHE A 286 -16.25 28.19 4.69
C PHE A 286 -16.40 28.75 3.27
N GLY A 287 -17.31 28.19 2.47
CA GLY A 287 -17.37 28.35 1.01
C GLY A 287 -17.02 27.04 0.28
N GLN A 288 -17.14 27.04 -1.05
CA GLN A 288 -16.90 25.85 -1.87
C GLN A 288 -15.44 25.39 -1.78
N LEU A 289 -15.23 24.12 -1.39
CA LEU A 289 -13.92 23.48 -1.38
C LEU A 289 -13.64 22.80 -2.73
N SER A 290 -12.39 22.86 -3.17
CA SER A 290 -11.96 22.10 -4.35
C SER A 290 -11.63 20.67 -3.98
N HIS A 291 -11.92 19.71 -4.86
CA HIS A 291 -11.68 18.29 -4.57
C HIS A 291 -10.32 17.83 -5.09
N LEU A 292 -9.55 17.19 -4.20
CA LEU A 292 -8.34 16.46 -4.54
C LEU A 292 -8.67 14.99 -4.67
N VAL A 293 -8.46 14.46 -5.87
CA VAL A 293 -8.79 13.08 -6.14
C VAL A 293 -7.77 12.14 -5.54
N HIS A 294 -8.25 11.02 -5.02
CA HIS A 294 -7.37 10.00 -4.50
C HIS A 294 -6.47 9.44 -5.62
N PRO A 295 -5.15 9.24 -5.42
CA PRO A 295 -4.24 8.77 -6.47
C PRO A 295 -4.59 7.41 -7.10
N LYS A 296 -5.42 6.61 -6.42
CA LYS A 296 -5.90 5.30 -6.92
C LYS A 296 -7.26 5.39 -7.64
N GLU A 297 -7.98 6.51 -7.54
CA GLU A 297 -9.24 6.68 -8.24
C GLU A 297 -8.98 6.90 -9.73
N LYS A 298 -9.82 6.31 -10.58
CA LYS A 298 -9.65 6.38 -12.03
C LYS A 298 -9.71 7.84 -12.47
N GLN A 299 -8.70 8.29 -13.22
CA GLN A 299 -8.88 9.42 -14.12
C GLN A 299 -9.87 8.96 -15.20
N ALA A 300 -11.17 9.17 -14.96
CA ALA A 300 -12.02 9.53 -16.08
C ALA A 300 -11.47 10.86 -16.64
N ASP A 301 -11.67 11.13 -17.92
CA ASP A 301 -11.21 12.33 -18.64
C ASP A 301 -11.88 13.64 -18.14
N ASP A 302 -12.12 13.73 -16.84
CA ASP A 302 -12.72 14.85 -16.16
C ASP A 302 -11.62 15.81 -15.71
N ASN A 303 -11.46 16.90 -16.46
CA ASN A 303 -10.49 17.96 -16.18
C ASN A 303 -10.75 18.69 -14.85
N SER A 304 -11.87 18.44 -14.17
CA SER A 304 -12.17 19.01 -12.85
C SER A 304 -11.43 18.32 -11.69
N LYS A 305 -10.85 17.14 -11.92
CA LYS A 305 -10.26 16.28 -10.89
C LYS A 305 -8.75 16.53 -10.73
N ILE A 306 -8.36 17.24 -9.67
CA ILE A 306 -6.95 17.61 -9.44
C ILE A 306 -6.24 16.53 -8.61
N LEU A 307 -5.09 16.07 -9.10
CA LEU A 307 -4.18 15.22 -8.34
C LEU A 307 -3.08 16.08 -7.70
N LEU A 308 -2.83 15.88 -6.41
CA LEU A 308 -1.79 16.63 -5.69
C LEU A 308 -0.41 16.53 -6.36
N ASP A 309 -0.09 15.38 -6.97
CA ASP A 309 1.18 15.18 -7.68
C ASP A 309 1.27 15.88 -9.05
N LYS A 310 0.14 16.36 -9.60
CA LYS A 310 0.10 17.14 -10.85
C LYS A 310 0.23 18.65 -10.59
N MET A 311 -0.01 19.10 -9.36
CA MET A 311 0.20 20.50 -8.97
C MET A 311 1.69 20.85 -8.98
N SER A 312 2.01 22.08 -9.36
CA SER A 312 3.35 22.65 -9.15
C SER A 312 3.70 22.70 -7.66
N LYS A 313 5.00 22.77 -7.34
CA LYS A 313 5.43 22.91 -5.94
C LYS A 313 4.90 24.18 -5.29
N GLU A 314 4.78 25.26 -6.06
CA GLU A 314 4.26 26.53 -5.57
C GLU A 314 2.76 26.42 -5.26
N GLU A 315 1.97 25.83 -6.15
CA GLU A 315 0.55 25.56 -5.89
C GLU A 315 0.38 24.70 -4.63
N GLN A 316 1.13 23.61 -4.49
CA GLN A 316 1.07 22.75 -3.29
C GLN A 316 1.36 23.57 -2.02
N ARG A 317 2.40 24.41 -2.02
CA ARG A 317 2.76 25.26 -0.85
C ARG A 317 1.72 26.34 -0.54
N ASN A 318 1.01 26.81 -1.55
CA ASN A 318 -0.05 27.80 -1.39
C ASN A 318 -1.43 27.17 -1.14
N SER A 319 -1.48 25.88 -0.87
CA SER A 319 -2.72 25.14 -0.68
C SER A 319 -2.79 24.55 0.73
N ILE A 320 -3.97 24.59 1.34
CA ILE A 320 -4.27 23.81 2.54
C ILE A 320 -5.07 22.58 2.16
N ILE A 321 -4.59 21.41 2.59
CA ILE A 321 -5.21 20.12 2.30
C ILE A 321 -6.00 19.65 3.53
N LEU A 322 -7.32 19.56 3.40
CA LEU A 322 -8.21 18.94 4.37
C LEU A 322 -8.21 17.42 4.13
N ILE A 323 -7.77 16.67 5.13
CA ILE A 323 -7.69 15.21 5.10
C ILE A 323 -8.77 14.65 6.02
N PRO A 324 -9.89 14.13 5.49
CA PRO A 324 -11.03 13.80 6.33
C PRO A 324 -11.02 12.36 6.87
N TYR A 325 -9.91 11.63 6.69
CA TYR A 325 -9.81 10.23 7.09
C TYR A 325 -8.37 9.83 7.45
N PRO A 326 -8.20 8.87 8.38
CA PRO A 326 -6.89 8.30 8.76
C PRO A 326 -6.30 7.39 7.66
N GLY A 327 -5.04 6.99 7.79
CA GLY A 327 -4.41 6.02 6.88
C GLY A 327 -4.03 6.58 5.51
N SER A 328 -4.15 7.89 5.30
CA SER A 328 -3.86 8.50 4.02
C SER A 328 -2.36 8.65 3.79
N THR A 329 -1.87 8.17 2.65
CA THR A 329 -0.48 8.44 2.22
C THR A 329 -0.23 9.94 1.99
N VAL A 330 -1.29 10.71 1.72
CA VAL A 330 -1.21 12.16 1.53
C VAL A 330 -0.83 12.88 2.82
N PHE A 331 -1.25 12.38 3.99
CA PHE A 331 -0.84 12.94 5.28
C PHE A 331 0.68 12.97 5.42
N TYR A 332 1.34 11.83 5.23
CA TYR A 332 2.80 11.74 5.27
C TYR A 332 3.44 12.63 4.20
N LYS A 333 2.88 12.67 2.98
CA LYS A 333 3.38 13.59 1.96
C LYS A 333 3.33 15.04 2.46
N CYS A 334 2.23 15.47 3.06
CA CYS A 334 2.08 16.82 3.58
C CYS A 334 3.08 17.12 4.71
N VAL A 335 3.27 16.20 5.65
CA VAL A 335 4.26 16.34 6.73
C VAL A 335 5.68 16.51 6.18
N TYR A 336 6.12 15.60 5.30
CA TYR A 336 7.52 15.57 4.86
C TYR A 336 7.85 16.58 3.75
N GLU A 337 6.91 16.93 2.87
CA GLU A 337 7.07 17.98 1.85
C GLU A 337 6.68 19.39 2.34
N ASP A 338 6.34 19.53 3.63
CA ASP A 338 5.93 20.79 4.29
C ASP A 338 4.76 21.49 3.58
N ILE A 339 3.75 20.68 3.19
CA ILE A 339 2.50 21.15 2.58
C ILE A 339 1.49 21.42 3.70
N PRO A 340 0.86 22.61 3.77
CA PRO A 340 -0.16 22.89 4.76
C PRO A 340 -1.31 21.87 4.71
N PHE A 341 -1.69 21.33 5.86
CA PHE A 341 -2.81 20.41 5.97
C PHE A 341 -3.54 20.58 7.29
N VAL A 342 -4.78 20.08 7.32
CA VAL A 342 -5.57 19.86 8.53
C VAL A 342 -6.29 18.51 8.39
N MET A 343 -6.34 17.76 9.48
CA MET A 343 -7.16 16.56 9.60
C MET A 343 -8.52 16.91 10.19
N TYR A 344 -9.58 16.30 9.66
CA TYR A 344 -10.95 16.51 10.15
C TYR A 344 -11.66 15.17 10.33
N LEU A 345 -11.64 14.65 11.55
CA LEU A 345 -11.92 13.25 11.83
C LEU A 345 -13.14 13.07 12.74
N ASN A 346 -13.75 11.89 12.68
CA ASN A 346 -14.74 11.49 13.67
C ASN A 346 -14.05 11.02 14.96
N HIS A 347 -14.45 11.58 16.10
CA HIS A 347 -13.92 11.21 17.40
C HIS A 347 -14.15 9.72 17.73
N GLU A 348 -15.25 9.14 17.26
CA GLU A 348 -15.61 7.73 17.48
C GLU A 348 -14.64 6.73 16.84
N TRP A 349 -13.80 7.18 15.90
CA TRP A 349 -12.83 6.31 15.25
C TRP A 349 -11.62 5.99 16.14
N LYS A 350 -11.39 6.73 17.25
CA LYS A 350 -10.29 6.49 18.19
C LYS A 350 -10.20 5.04 18.68
N LYS A 351 -11.35 4.35 18.80
CA LYS A 351 -11.39 2.94 19.22
C LYS A 351 -10.62 1.99 18.30
N TYR A 352 -10.41 2.37 17.03
CA TYR A 352 -9.70 1.57 16.03
C TYR A 352 -8.19 1.84 15.98
N PHE A 353 -7.70 2.87 16.65
CA PHE A 353 -6.34 3.38 16.49
C PHE A 353 -5.36 2.85 17.53
N THR A 354 -4.09 2.69 17.14
CA THR A 354 -3.03 2.33 18.10
C THR A 354 -2.72 3.49 19.03
N ASP A 355 -2.08 3.21 20.17
CA ASP A 355 -1.68 4.25 21.13
C ASP A 355 -0.67 5.24 20.50
N ASN A 356 0.29 4.76 19.73
CA ASN A 356 1.25 5.60 18.99
C ASN A 356 0.54 6.60 18.05
N TYR A 357 -0.56 6.19 17.41
CA TYR A 357 -1.33 7.07 16.55
C TYR A 357 -2.21 8.02 17.35
N LEU A 358 -2.79 7.59 18.47
CA LEU A 358 -3.52 8.48 19.38
C LEU A 358 -2.62 9.60 19.93
N GLU A 359 -1.37 9.28 20.29
CA GLU A 359 -0.37 10.27 20.70
C GLU A 359 -0.05 11.27 19.57
N LEU A 360 0.05 10.79 18.32
CA LEU A 360 0.20 11.67 17.16
C LEU A 360 -1.04 12.58 16.97
N LEU A 361 -2.25 12.05 17.16
CA LEU A 361 -3.48 12.84 17.06
C LEU A 361 -3.52 13.94 18.13
N CYS A 362 -3.09 13.66 19.37
CA CYS A 362 -2.95 14.68 20.41
C CYS A 362 -1.98 15.79 20.01
N LEU A 363 -0.80 15.44 19.48
CA LEU A 363 0.14 16.44 18.96
C LEU A 363 -0.49 17.28 17.83
N LEU A 364 -1.23 16.65 16.92
CA LEU A 364 -1.91 17.37 15.84
C LEU A 364 -2.99 18.32 16.36
N GLU A 365 -3.69 17.96 17.42
CA GLU A 365 -4.69 18.81 18.09
C GLU A 365 -4.01 20.03 18.74
N GLU A 366 -2.92 19.83 19.48
CA GLU A 366 -2.09 20.90 20.07
C GLU A 366 -1.56 21.89 19.02
N GLU A 367 -1.14 21.38 17.85
CA GLU A 367 -0.64 22.17 16.73
C GLU A 367 -1.76 22.82 15.87
N LYS A 368 -3.04 22.64 16.23
CA LYS A 368 -4.22 23.09 15.44
C LYS A 368 -4.23 22.53 14.00
N LYS A 369 -3.84 21.26 13.87
CA LYS A 369 -3.77 20.48 12.64
C LYS A 369 -4.75 19.32 12.63
N LEU A 370 -5.51 19.13 13.71
CA LEU A 370 -6.62 18.18 13.83
C LEU A 370 -7.82 18.91 14.41
N PHE A 371 -8.98 18.67 13.81
CA PHE A 371 -10.29 19.07 14.32
C PHE A 371 -11.21 17.85 14.28
N TRP A 372 -12.12 17.77 15.23
CA TRP A 372 -13.13 16.73 15.31
C TRP A 372 -14.43 17.18 14.63
N TRP A 373 -15.24 16.23 14.19
CA TRP A 373 -16.50 16.51 13.48
C TRP A 373 -17.53 17.39 14.20
N HIS A 374 -17.40 17.58 15.51
CA HIS A 374 -18.24 18.48 16.30
C HIS A 374 -17.65 19.89 16.44
N GLU A 375 -16.48 20.15 15.84
CA GLU A 375 -15.75 21.42 15.86
C GLU A 375 -15.77 22.10 14.48
N GLU A 376 -16.77 21.79 13.65
CA GLU A 376 -16.84 22.23 12.25
C GLU A 376 -16.87 23.76 12.10
N GLU A 377 -17.48 24.46 13.05
CA GLU A 377 -17.55 25.92 13.07
C GLU A 377 -16.18 26.54 13.42
N GLU A 378 -15.42 25.90 14.31
CA GLU A 378 -14.07 26.32 14.63
C GLU A 378 -13.13 26.08 13.44
N LEU A 379 -13.22 24.91 12.82
CA LEU A 379 -12.48 24.60 11.60
C LEU A 379 -12.78 25.61 10.48
N ALA A 380 -14.05 25.94 10.24
CA ALA A 380 -14.42 26.90 9.21
C ALA A 380 -13.83 28.30 9.48
N LYS A 381 -13.89 28.77 10.73
CA LYS A 381 -13.27 30.03 11.16
C LYS A 381 -11.75 30.00 10.98
N TYR A 382 -11.12 28.91 11.38
CA TYR A 382 -9.67 28.70 11.22
C TYR A 382 -9.25 28.78 9.75
N LEU A 383 -9.93 28.05 8.87
CA LEU A 383 -9.64 28.06 7.43
C LEU A 383 -9.87 29.45 6.81
N LYS A 384 -10.96 30.14 7.17
CA LYS A 384 -11.23 31.52 6.70
C LYS A 384 -10.11 32.47 7.10
N ASN A 385 -9.66 32.40 8.36
CA ASN A 385 -8.59 33.26 8.85
C ASN A 385 -7.28 33.02 8.09
N LEU A 386 -6.95 31.76 7.77
CA LEU A 386 -5.78 31.44 6.95
C LEU A 386 -5.91 31.99 5.53
N TYR A 387 -7.07 31.80 4.90
CA TYR A 387 -7.34 32.22 3.53
C TYR A 387 -7.34 33.75 3.36
N LEU A 388 -7.93 34.47 4.33
CA LEU A 388 -7.98 35.94 4.33
C LEU A 388 -6.64 36.57 4.73
N SER A 389 -5.79 35.83 5.45
CA SER A 389 -4.46 36.32 5.81
C SER A 389 -3.54 36.30 4.59
N SER A 390 -3.30 37.46 3.98
CA SER A 390 -2.28 37.64 2.94
C SER A 390 -0.84 37.59 3.49
N LYS A 391 -0.68 37.27 4.79
CA LYS A 391 0.60 37.27 5.50
C LYS A 391 1.14 35.84 5.63
N PRO A 392 2.46 35.64 5.49
CA PRO A 392 3.08 34.36 5.76
C PRO A 392 2.80 33.87 7.18
N ASN A 393 2.39 32.60 7.31
CA ASN A 393 2.09 32.00 8.62
C ASN A 393 3.06 30.85 8.94
N HIS A 394 3.93 31.08 9.92
CA HIS A 394 4.91 30.09 10.37
C HIS A 394 4.27 28.88 11.09
N LYS A 395 3.06 29.04 11.65
CA LYS A 395 2.29 27.95 12.28
C LYS A 395 1.80 26.89 11.27
N LEU A 396 1.95 27.16 9.98
CA LEU A 396 1.64 26.18 8.93
C LEU A 396 2.76 25.16 8.71
N SER A 397 3.96 25.40 9.25
CA SER A 397 5.05 24.43 9.17
C SER A 397 4.66 23.10 9.83
N ASN A 398 5.13 22.00 9.27
CA ASN A 398 4.91 20.66 9.80
C ASN A 398 6.14 20.12 10.56
N LYS A 399 7.09 20.99 10.93
CA LYS A 399 8.36 20.59 11.57
C LYS A 399 8.15 19.77 12.84
N ASN A 400 7.32 20.21 13.78
CA ASN A 400 7.11 19.50 15.05
C ASN A 400 6.54 18.09 14.84
N ILE A 401 5.65 17.93 13.86
CA ILE A 401 5.04 16.66 13.49
C ILE A 401 6.07 15.74 12.82
N LYS A 402 6.90 16.29 11.93
CA LYS A 402 8.02 15.57 11.32
C LYS A 402 9.01 15.12 12.39
N ASP A 403 9.42 16.02 13.27
CA ASP A 403 10.34 15.76 14.38
C ASP A 403 9.77 14.67 15.29
N TYR A 404 8.46 14.66 15.58
CA TYR A 404 7.82 13.58 16.33
C TYR A 404 7.96 12.22 15.65
N LEU A 405 7.68 12.15 14.33
CA LEU A 405 7.81 10.90 13.57
C LEU A 405 9.27 10.43 13.45
N GLU A 406 10.23 11.36 13.39
CA GLU A 406 11.67 11.07 13.28
C GLU A 406 12.39 10.87 14.63
N LYS A 407 11.87 11.38 15.74
CA LYS A 407 12.44 11.14 17.09
C LYS A 407 12.34 9.69 17.55
N ARG A 408 11.52 8.89 16.87
CA ARG A 408 11.27 7.47 17.14
C ARG A 408 12.15 6.54 16.29
N LEU A 409 13.11 7.09 15.54
CA LEU A 409 14.20 6.38 14.84
C LEU A 409 15.26 5.94 15.84
#